data_AF-A0A1C5L1B0-F1
#
_entry.id   AF-A0A1C5L1B0-F1
#
_cell.length_a   1.000
_cell.length_b   1.000
_cell.length_c   1.000
_cell.angle_alpha   90.00
_cell.angle_beta   90.00
_cell.angle_gamma   90.00
#
_symmetry.space_group_name_H-M   'P 1'
#
loop_
_entity.id
_entity.type
_entity.pdbx_description
1 polymer ?
#
loop_
_entity_poly.entity_id
_entity_poly.type
_entity_poly.pdbx_seq_one_letter_code
_entity_poly.pdbx_strand_id
1 'polypeptide(L)' 'MTDMQEMMWDVLCEMSGEDVARVFTNHYGNQLLSNDFHKFLIDEGYMASEEGWVG' A
#
# COMPACT_ATOMS: atom_id res chain seq x y z
N MET A 1 -5.52 -15.24 9.51
CA MET A 1 -6.37 -14.06 9.67
C MET A 1 -7.44 -14.42 10.68
N THR A 2 -7.80 -13.53 11.60
CA THR A 2 -9.01 -13.71 12.43
C THR A 2 -10.25 -13.38 11.59
N ASP A 3 -11.44 -13.83 11.97
CA ASP A 3 -12.71 -13.51 11.28
C ASP A 3 -12.89 -12.01 11.01
N MET A 4 -12.51 -11.15 11.98
CA MET A 4 -12.55 -9.70 11.81
C MET A 4 -11.59 -9.20 10.71
N GLN A 5 -10.40 -9.79 10.61
CA GLN A 5 -9.41 -9.43 9.60
C GLN A 5 -9.84 -9.90 8.21
N GLU A 6 -10.50 -11.06 8.11
CA GLU A 6 -11.05 -11.57 6.85
C GLU A 6 -12.16 -10.66 6.34
N MET A 7 -13.11 -10.25 7.19
CA MET A 7 -14.15 -9.28 6.81
C MET A 7 -13.56 -7.94 6.36
N MET A 8 -12.52 -7.44 7.04
CA MET A 8 -11.86 -6.21 6.63
C MET A 8 -11.16 -6.36 5.27
N TRP A 9 -10.53 -7.52 5.04
CA TRP A 9 -9.84 -7.82 3.79
C TRP A 9 -10.80 -7.91 2.61
N ASP A 10 -11.92 -8.63 2.77
CA ASP A 10 -12.93 -8.77 1.72
C ASP A 10 -13.47 -7.40 1.28
N VAL A 11 -13.79 -6.52 2.22
CA VAL A 11 -14.21 -5.14 1.92
C VAL A 11 -13.15 -4.38 1.13
N LEU A 12 -11.88 -4.46 1.53
CA LEU A 12 -10.79 -3.76 0.83
C LEU A 12 -10.58 -4.32 -0.59
N CYS A 13 -10.76 -5.62 -0.80
CA CYS A 13 -10.64 -6.25 -2.11
C CYS A 13 -11.78 -5.89 -3.07
N GLU A 14 -12.94 -5.47 -2.56
CA GLU A 14 -14.06 -4.97 -3.38
C GLU A 14 -13.90 -3.50 -3.79
N MET A 15 -12.97 -2.77 -3.16
CA MET A 15 -12.71 -1.36 -3.42
C MET A 15 -11.70 -1.15 -4.56
N SER A 16 -11.73 0.05 -5.16
CA SER A 16 -10.67 0.44 -6.09
C SER A 16 -9.34 0.65 -5.33
N GLY A 17 -8.21 0.44 -6.02
CA GLY A 17 -6.90 0.68 -5.42
C GLY A 17 -6.70 2.12 -4.91
N GLU A 18 -7.31 3.11 -5.58
CA GLU A 18 -7.28 4.50 -5.12
C GLU A 18 -8.08 4.69 -3.82
N ASP A 19 -9.27 4.08 -3.72
CA ASP A 19 -10.08 4.19 -2.51
C ASP A 19 -9.42 3.50 -1.31
N VAL A 20 -8.78 2.35 -1.54
CA VAL A 20 -7.99 1.66 -0.50
C VAL A 20 -6.84 2.56 -0.02
N ALA A 21 -6.10 3.18 -0.93
CA ALA A 21 -5.02 4.10 -0.58
C ALA A 21 -5.54 5.31 0.23
N ARG A 22 -6.70 5.86 -0.14
CA ARG A 22 -7.38 6.94 0.61
C ARG A 22 -7.81 6.50 2.00
N VAL A 23 -8.39 5.30 2.17
CA VAL A 23 -8.78 4.79 3.49
C VAL A 23 -7.57 4.68 4.41
N PHE A 24 -6.48 4.08 3.92
CA PHE A 24 -5.27 3.93 4.72
C PHE A 24 -4.63 5.27 5.09
N THR A 25 -4.51 6.19 4.13
CA THR A 25 -3.94 7.53 4.38
C THR A 25 -4.85 8.40 5.25
N ASN A 26 -6.18 8.25 5.18
CA ASN A 26 -7.09 8.96 6.08
C ASN A 26 -6.99 8.44 7.52
N HIS A 27 -6.82 7.13 7.73
CA HIS A 27 -6.77 6.54 9.08
C HIS A 27 -5.39 6.71 9.75
N TYR A 28 -4.31 6.46 9.02
CA TYR A 28 -2.94 6.48 9.55
C TYR A 28 -2.17 7.76 9.22
N GLY A 29 -2.77 8.68 8.45
CA GLY A 29 -2.08 9.83 7.90
C GLY A 29 -1.04 9.43 6.86
N ASN A 30 -0.06 10.30 6.64
CA ASN A 30 1.06 10.04 5.73
C ASN A 30 2.10 9.06 6.29
N GLN A 31 1.81 8.35 7.40
CA GLN A 31 2.74 7.38 7.97
C GLN A 31 3.00 6.19 7.03
N LEU A 32 2.03 5.85 6.17
CA LEU A 32 2.22 4.88 5.09
C LEU A 32 3.08 5.42 3.94
N LEU A 33 3.17 6.73 3.77
CA LEU A 33 3.95 7.38 2.73
C LEU A 33 5.32 7.81 3.28
N SER A 34 6.02 6.85 3.89
CA SER A 34 7.33 7.06 4.49
C SER A 34 8.47 6.74 3.52
N ASN A 35 9.67 7.21 3.81
CA ASN A 35 10.87 6.85 3.05
C ASN A 35 11.12 5.34 3.06
N ASP A 36 10.82 4.67 4.18
CA ASP A 36 10.97 3.22 4.30
C ASP A 36 9.97 2.49 3.39
N PHE A 37 8.72 2.96 3.32
CA PHE A 37 7.74 2.38 2.41
C PHE A 37 8.07 2.65 0.94
N HIS A 38 8.58 3.84 0.62
CA HIS A 38 9.10 4.16 -0.71
C HIS A 38 10.25 3.22 -1.11
N LYS A 39 11.21 3.00 -0.21
CA LYS A 39 12.32 2.06 -0.44
C LYS A 39 11.79 0.63 -0.67
N PHE A 40 10.84 0.18 0.14
CA PHE A 40 10.19 -1.12 -0.03
C PHE A 40 9.52 -1.25 -1.41
N LEU A 41 8.80 -0.23 -1.88
CA LEU A 41 8.18 -0.25 -3.21
C LEU A 41 9.20 -0.36 -4.35
N ILE A 42 10.40 0.22 -4.19
CA ILE A 42 11.49 0.06 -5.15
C ILE A 42 12.09 -1.34 -5.06
N ASP A 43 12.42 -1.80 -3.84
CA ASP A 43 13.07 -3.09 -3.61
C ASP A 43 12.21 -4.28 -4.11
N GLU A 44 10.88 -4.16 -4.05
CA GLU A 44 9.91 -5.14 -4.58
C GLU A 44 9.52 -4.91 -6.05
N GLY A 45 10.05 -3.86 -6.70
CA GLY A 45 9.80 -3.57 -8.13
C GLY A 45 8.43 -2.96 -8.44
N TYR A 46 7.69 -2.48 -7.44
CA TYR A 46 6.44 -1.74 -7.62
C TYR A 46 6.66 -0.29 -8.11
N MET A 47 7.85 0.26 -7.86
CA MET A 47 8.25 1.60 -8.29
C MET A 47 9.65 1.59 -8.90
N ALA A 48 9.87 2.43 -9.91
CA ALA A 48 11.19 2.63 -10.48
C ALA A 48 12.12 3.31 -9.47
N SER A 49 13.38 2.88 -9.41
CA SER A 49 14.42 3.68 -8.76
C SER A 49 14.77 4.90 -9.61
N GLU A 50 15.36 5.95 -9.01
CA GLU A 50 15.89 7.09 -9.77
C GLU A 50 16.98 6.69 -10.78
N GLU A 51 17.59 5.50 -10.64
CA GLU A 51 18.56 4.92 -11.56
C GLU A 51 17.91 4.09 -12.69
N GLY A 52 16.58 4.01 -12.74
CA GLY A 52 15.81 3.25 -13.72
C GLY A 52 15.18 1.96 -13.16
N TRP A 53 14.44 1.26 -14.01
CA TRP A 53 13.81 -0.04 -13.71
C TRP A 53 14.87 -1.14 -13.63
N VAL A 54 14.98 -1.80 -12.48
CA VAL A 54 15.77 -3.03 -12.31
C VAL A 54 14.79 -4.20 -12.29
N GLY A 55 14.24 -4.52 -13.47
CA GLY A 55 13.37 -5.68 -13.69
C GLY A 55 14.10 -6.78 -14.43
#